data_AF-A0A958JUT5-F1
#
_entry.id   AF-A0A958JUT5-F1
#
_cell.length_a   1.000
_cell.length_b   1.000
_cell.length_c   1.000
_cell.angle_alpha   90.00
_cell.angle_beta   90.00
_cell.angle_gamma   90.00
#
_symmetry.space_group_name_H-M   'P 1'
#
loop_
_entity.id
_entity.type
_entity.pdbx_description
1 polymer ?
#
loop_
_entity_poly.entity_id
_entity_poly.type
_entity_poly.pdbx_seq_one_letter_code
_entity_poly.pdbx_strand_id
1 'polypeptide(L)'
;MTLTLGALVLPALSGCGRDLRKEETTTLLNHQEELREEAIAKATASLRAELGEQIEKLTSRVKELERSNQTFTLEGQRSEKPDIVKEHAQARPNEREEKSLANPSIFLLTGTAFDAGAKTRMQETILAPTVRIFSDSDADLANTSATGTVIGCFPAPARGNEGPTALILTARHVIRTIQSDKSKIYISANAHERLSLEAYEIRRDVRADLSLLAVNLPSSVSPQSLACASIAPPSLADKVEELDAIAVCGAPGGFGPLITFGTIERLRDTKSRIDRVITSADAAFGNSGGGAYCLDTRGKGWLYGVLSQVLTQARYETPDGPFKSQYKTIVPHVSFLSRYEAIAKVLEEAGLTITSSGQVHIENEALFYALLRR
;
A
#
# COMPACT_ATOMS: atom_id res chain seq x y z
N MET A 1 63.23 -64.30 5.83
CA MET A 1 63.57 -64.25 4.40
C MET A 1 63.87 -62.80 4.02
N THR A 2 65.16 -62.50 3.97
CA THR A 2 65.89 -61.72 2.95
C THR A 2 65.05 -61.35 1.70
N LEU A 3 65.08 -60.13 1.15
CA LEU A 3 66.25 -59.49 0.50
C LEU A 3 66.11 -57.96 0.35
N THR A 4 67.28 -57.35 0.24
CA THR A 4 67.65 -55.94 0.21
C THR A 4 67.94 -55.43 -1.22
N LEU A 5 67.93 -54.09 -1.37
CA LEU A 5 68.74 -53.24 -2.28
C LEU A 5 68.46 -53.18 -3.80
N GLY A 6 68.43 -51.94 -4.32
CA GLY A 6 68.63 -51.62 -5.74
C GLY A 6 68.31 -50.16 -6.08
N ALA A 7 69.32 -49.28 -6.01
CA ALA A 7 69.28 -47.85 -6.28
C ALA A 7 69.11 -47.50 -7.78
N LEU A 8 68.59 -46.30 -8.08
CA LEU A 8 69.10 -45.51 -9.22
C LEU A 8 68.74 -44.02 -9.11
N VAL A 9 69.81 -43.23 -8.99
CA VAL A 9 69.92 -41.79 -9.20
C VAL A 9 69.84 -41.51 -10.70
N LEU A 10 69.20 -40.40 -11.12
CA LEU A 10 69.57 -39.51 -12.26
C LEU A 10 68.57 -38.32 -12.32
N PRO A 11 68.93 -37.18 -12.96
CA PRO A 11 68.87 -35.88 -12.34
C PRO A 11 67.99 -34.86 -13.08
N ALA A 12 67.92 -33.68 -12.47
CA ALA A 12 67.44 -32.41 -12.98
C ALA A 12 67.46 -32.22 -14.52
N LEU A 13 66.26 -32.04 -15.08
CA LEU A 13 65.99 -31.15 -16.21
C LEU A 13 64.80 -30.27 -15.84
N SER A 14 65.02 -29.37 -14.88
CA SER A 14 64.07 -28.30 -14.52
C SER A 14 64.73 -26.96 -14.78
N GLY A 15 64.41 -26.33 -15.91
CA GLY A 15 64.86 -24.96 -16.16
C GLY A 15 65.03 -24.68 -17.64
N CYS A 16 63.91 -24.46 -18.34
CA CYS A 16 63.85 -23.57 -19.52
C CYS A 16 62.45 -23.49 -20.16
N GLY A 17 61.46 -24.28 -19.71
CA GLY A 17 60.12 -24.31 -20.34
C GLY A 17 58.99 -23.61 -19.56
N ARG A 18 59.24 -23.05 -18.37
CA ARG A 18 58.18 -22.49 -17.50
C ARG A 18 57.95 -20.99 -17.64
N ASP A 19 58.92 -20.24 -18.16
CA ASP A 19 58.79 -18.78 -18.26
C ASP A 19 58.08 -18.35 -19.56
N LEU A 20 58.31 -19.05 -20.69
CA LEU A 20 57.61 -18.78 -21.95
C LEU A 20 56.09 -19.04 -21.88
N ARG A 21 55.65 -20.05 -21.10
CA ARG A 21 54.21 -20.34 -20.93
C ARG A 21 53.47 -19.31 -20.06
N LYS A 22 54.20 -18.57 -19.20
CA LYS A 22 53.59 -17.51 -18.37
C LYS A 22 53.37 -16.23 -19.16
N GLU A 23 54.28 -15.90 -20.09
CA GLU A 23 54.09 -14.75 -20.98
C GLU A 23 52.93 -14.97 -21.96
N GLU A 24 52.82 -16.15 -22.58
CA GLU A 24 51.72 -16.47 -23.50
C GLU A 24 50.34 -16.50 -22.81
N THR A 25 50.27 -16.95 -21.55
CA THR A 25 49.00 -16.96 -20.81
C THR A 25 48.57 -15.57 -20.36
N THR A 26 49.52 -14.67 -20.08
CA THR A 26 49.22 -13.29 -19.68
C THR A 26 48.73 -12.45 -20.88
N THR A 27 49.33 -12.63 -22.07
CA THR A 27 48.88 -11.94 -23.29
C THR A 27 47.49 -12.40 -23.74
N LEU A 28 47.18 -13.71 -23.63
CA LEU A 28 45.84 -14.23 -23.90
C LEU A 28 44.79 -13.70 -22.92
N LEU A 29 45.13 -13.56 -21.64
CA LEU A 29 44.20 -13.02 -20.64
C LEU A 29 43.88 -11.54 -20.92
N ASN A 30 44.90 -10.74 -21.18
CA ASN A 30 44.73 -9.32 -21.50
C ASN A 30 43.89 -9.12 -22.77
N HIS A 31 44.11 -9.94 -23.80
CA HIS A 31 43.31 -9.87 -25.02
C HIS A 31 41.84 -10.29 -24.78
N GLN A 32 41.58 -11.26 -23.88
CA GLN A 32 40.22 -11.61 -23.49
C GLN A 32 39.52 -10.52 -22.67
N GLU A 33 40.26 -9.77 -21.85
CA GLU A 33 39.72 -8.62 -21.11
C GLU A 33 39.38 -7.47 -22.06
N GLU A 34 40.25 -7.13 -23.01
CA GLU A 34 39.96 -6.11 -24.04
C GLU A 34 38.70 -6.45 -24.85
N LEU A 35 38.55 -7.70 -25.29
CA LEU A 35 37.35 -8.15 -26.02
C LEU A 35 36.09 -8.08 -25.17
N ARG A 36 36.20 -8.32 -23.85
CA ARG A 36 35.06 -8.19 -22.92
C ARG A 36 34.67 -6.74 -22.72
N GLU A 37 35.63 -5.85 -22.55
CA GLU A 37 35.37 -4.41 -22.41
C GLU A 37 34.72 -3.83 -23.67
N GLU A 38 35.21 -4.23 -24.85
CA GLU A 38 34.61 -3.81 -26.13
C GLU A 38 33.16 -4.32 -26.28
N ALA A 39 32.91 -5.58 -25.91
CA ALA A 39 31.55 -6.16 -25.93
C ALA A 39 30.60 -5.43 -24.96
N ILE A 40 31.07 -5.09 -23.76
CA ILE A 40 30.30 -4.34 -22.76
C ILE A 40 30.01 -2.92 -23.28
N ALA A 41 31.00 -2.24 -23.86
CA ALA A 41 30.84 -0.90 -24.41
C ALA A 41 29.79 -0.90 -25.54
N LYS A 42 29.83 -1.88 -26.44
CA LYS A 42 28.89 -2.03 -27.54
C LYS A 42 27.47 -2.35 -27.05
N ALA A 43 27.32 -3.26 -26.09
CA ALA A 43 26.02 -3.57 -25.49
C ALA A 43 25.43 -2.36 -24.77
N THR A 44 26.25 -1.60 -24.04
CA THR A 44 25.83 -0.38 -23.34
C THR A 44 25.38 0.72 -24.31
N ALA A 45 26.08 0.88 -25.43
CA ALA A 45 25.70 1.83 -26.48
C ALA A 45 24.35 1.45 -27.13
N SER A 46 24.14 0.16 -27.42
CA SER A 46 22.87 -0.35 -27.97
C SER A 46 21.70 -0.10 -27.02
N LEU A 47 21.86 -0.44 -25.74
CA LEU A 47 20.84 -0.20 -24.71
C LEU A 47 20.49 1.28 -24.54
N ARG A 48 21.50 2.17 -24.62
CA ARG A 48 21.26 3.62 -24.56
C ARG A 48 20.46 4.13 -25.76
N ALA A 49 20.73 3.60 -26.95
CA ALA A 49 19.99 3.98 -28.16
C ALA A 49 18.53 3.52 -28.07
N GLU A 50 18.28 2.27 -27.69
CA GLU A 50 16.92 1.73 -27.50
C GLU A 50 16.15 2.50 -26.42
N LEU A 51 16.79 2.81 -25.30
CA LEU A 51 16.16 3.59 -24.23
C LEU A 51 15.83 5.03 -24.69
N GLY A 52 16.71 5.64 -25.48
CA GLY A 52 16.46 6.95 -26.08
C GLY A 52 15.23 6.97 -26.98
N GLU A 53 15.08 5.97 -27.84
CA GLU A 53 13.92 5.82 -28.73
C GLU A 53 12.62 5.61 -27.93
N GLN A 54 12.65 4.79 -26.87
CA GLN A 54 11.49 4.60 -26.00
C GLN A 54 11.08 5.87 -25.27
N ILE A 55 12.04 6.66 -24.77
CA ILE A 55 11.77 7.95 -24.11
C ILE A 55 11.13 8.92 -25.10
N GLU A 56 11.60 9.00 -26.33
CA GLU A 56 11.04 9.87 -27.37
C GLU A 56 9.60 9.46 -27.74
N LYS A 57 9.35 8.14 -27.85
CA LYS A 57 8.01 7.58 -28.11
C LYS A 57 7.02 7.86 -26.97
N LEU A 58 7.47 7.77 -25.71
CA LEU A 58 6.63 8.12 -24.56
C LEU A 58 6.36 9.63 -24.50
N THR A 59 7.38 10.44 -24.75
CA THR A 59 7.26 11.91 -24.73
C THR A 59 6.29 12.42 -25.79
N SER A 60 6.32 11.84 -27.00
CA SER A 60 5.35 12.18 -28.05
C SER A 60 3.92 11.78 -27.69
N ARG A 61 3.71 10.61 -27.07
CA ARG A 61 2.39 10.15 -26.63
C ARG A 61 1.80 10.99 -25.49
N VAL A 62 2.63 11.47 -24.56
CA VAL A 62 2.19 12.41 -23.51
C VAL A 62 1.72 13.72 -24.14
N LYS A 63 2.47 14.30 -25.08
CA LYS A 63 2.07 15.53 -25.78
C LYS A 63 0.77 15.36 -26.58
N GLU A 64 0.55 14.19 -27.17
CA GLU A 64 -0.70 13.89 -27.88
C GLU A 64 -1.90 13.83 -26.92
N LEU A 65 -1.74 13.19 -25.76
CA LEU A 65 -2.76 13.15 -24.71
C LEU A 65 -3.07 14.54 -24.14
N GLU A 66 -2.05 15.36 -23.90
CA GLU A 66 -2.23 16.74 -23.44
C GLU A 66 -3.03 17.58 -24.44
N ARG A 67 -2.74 17.44 -25.75
CA ARG A 67 -3.52 18.11 -26.81
C ARG A 67 -4.96 17.63 -26.83
N SER A 68 -5.18 16.32 -26.77
CA SER A 68 -6.52 15.72 -26.76
C SER A 68 -7.36 16.22 -25.57
N ASN A 69 -6.74 16.32 -24.38
CA ASN A 69 -7.41 16.77 -23.17
C ASN A 69 -7.75 18.28 -23.21
N GLN A 70 -6.90 19.10 -23.83
CA GLN A 70 -7.20 20.52 -24.07
C GLN A 70 -8.39 20.72 -25.02
N THR A 71 -8.49 19.92 -26.10
CA THR A 71 -9.67 19.93 -26.99
C THR A 71 -10.95 19.54 -26.27
N PHE A 72 -10.91 18.50 -25.41
CA PHE A 72 -12.07 18.05 -24.65
C PHE A 72 -12.58 19.11 -23.66
N THR A 73 -11.65 19.87 -23.05
CA THR A 73 -11.99 20.95 -22.10
C THR A 73 -12.66 22.14 -22.81
N LEU A 74 -12.29 22.44 -24.05
CA LEU A 74 -12.86 23.53 -24.84
C LEU A 74 -14.24 23.17 -25.45
N GLU A 75 -14.47 21.90 -25.78
CA GLU A 75 -15.78 21.43 -26.24
C GLU A 75 -16.80 21.31 -25.09
N GLY A 76 -16.37 20.86 -23.90
CA GLY A 76 -17.23 20.79 -22.71
C GLY A 76 -17.70 22.16 -22.19
N GLN A 77 -16.95 23.24 -22.44
CA GLN A 77 -17.36 24.60 -22.05
C GLN A 77 -18.36 25.27 -23.01
N ARG A 78 -18.64 24.67 -24.18
CA ARG A 78 -19.57 25.24 -25.17
C ARG A 78 -21.00 24.68 -25.13
N SER A 79 -21.27 23.58 -24.41
CA SER A 79 -22.58 22.91 -24.50
C SER A 79 -23.53 23.07 -23.32
N GLU A 80 -23.17 23.71 -22.20
CA GLU A 80 -24.10 23.80 -21.05
C GLU A 80 -24.15 25.19 -20.42
N LYS A 81 -25.07 26.01 -20.94
CA LYS A 81 -25.76 27.04 -20.14
C LYS A 81 -27.27 26.90 -20.35
N PRO A 82 -28.02 26.35 -19.38
CA PRO A 82 -29.40 26.72 -19.18
C PRO A 82 -29.51 27.78 -18.09
N ASP A 83 -30.11 28.91 -18.45
CA ASP A 83 -30.63 29.94 -17.55
C ASP A 83 -31.72 29.34 -16.63
N ILE A 84 -31.38 28.96 -15.40
CA ILE A 84 -32.37 28.75 -14.34
C ILE A 84 -31.78 29.23 -13.00
N VAL A 85 -32.64 29.82 -12.17
CA VAL A 85 -32.46 30.29 -10.78
C VAL A 85 -32.16 31.78 -10.62
N LYS A 86 -33.15 32.61 -10.96
CA LYS A 86 -33.53 33.80 -10.16
C LYS A 86 -34.87 33.49 -9.50
N GLU A 87 -34.87 32.92 -8.30
CA GLU A 87 -35.91 33.08 -7.27
C GLU A 87 -35.65 32.09 -6.12
N HIS A 88 -35.03 32.58 -5.05
CA HIS A 88 -35.27 32.21 -3.64
C HIS A 88 -34.10 32.74 -2.79
N ALA A 89 -34.13 34.04 -2.54
CA ALA A 89 -33.26 34.69 -1.56
C ALA A 89 -34.14 35.52 -0.61
N GLN A 90 -34.96 34.84 0.20
CA GLN A 90 -35.56 35.39 1.41
C GLN A 90 -35.74 34.27 2.46
N ALA A 91 -34.66 33.92 3.14
CA ALA A 91 -34.71 33.25 4.43
C ALA A 91 -33.59 33.81 5.33
N ARG A 92 -33.94 34.02 6.60
CA ARG A 92 -33.26 34.85 7.60
C ARG A 92 -31.86 34.31 7.99
N PRO A 93 -30.90 35.19 8.36
CA PRO A 93 -29.61 34.75 8.87
C PRO A 93 -29.75 34.33 10.34
N ASN A 94 -29.55 33.04 10.62
CA ASN A 94 -29.42 32.54 11.99
C ASN A 94 -28.01 31.97 12.16
N GLU A 95 -27.13 32.74 12.81
CA GLU A 95 -26.07 32.41 13.80
C GLU A 95 -25.23 31.10 13.69
N ARG A 96 -25.23 30.38 12.57
CA ARG A 96 -24.41 29.16 12.37
C ARG A 96 -23.22 29.32 11.42
N GLU A 97 -23.09 30.44 10.72
CA GLU A 97 -22.05 30.63 9.70
C GLU A 97 -20.66 31.01 10.25
N GLU A 98 -20.53 31.51 11.48
CA GLU A 98 -19.21 31.91 12.00
C GLU A 98 -18.36 30.76 12.57
N LYS A 99 -18.90 29.54 12.69
CA LYS A 99 -18.11 28.35 13.11
C LYS A 99 -17.61 27.47 11.98
N SER A 100 -18.01 27.69 10.72
CA SER A 100 -17.64 26.82 9.60
C SER A 100 -16.37 27.24 8.85
N LEU A 101 -15.88 28.47 9.07
CA LEU A 101 -14.70 29.00 8.37
C LEU A 101 -13.36 28.60 9.00
N ALA A 102 -13.39 27.97 10.19
CA ALA A 102 -12.23 27.38 10.85
C ALA A 102 -12.17 25.86 10.68
N ASN A 103 -12.91 25.28 9.73
CA ASN A 103 -12.92 23.84 9.52
C ASN A 103 -11.71 23.44 8.65
N PRO A 104 -10.68 22.75 9.20
CA PRO A 104 -9.50 22.33 8.44
C PRO A 104 -9.84 21.42 7.24
N SER A 105 -11.06 20.87 7.19
CA SER A 105 -11.60 20.09 6.08
C SER A 105 -11.68 20.84 4.75
N ILE A 106 -11.93 22.16 4.77
CA ILE A 106 -11.99 22.97 3.54
C ILE A 106 -10.56 23.25 3.01
N PHE A 107 -9.57 23.38 3.91
CA PHE A 107 -8.19 23.69 3.55
C PHE A 107 -7.47 22.51 2.84
N LEU A 108 -7.91 21.28 3.12
CA LEU A 108 -7.40 20.05 2.50
C LEU A 108 -7.94 19.81 1.08
N LEU A 109 -9.17 20.26 0.79
CA LEU A 109 -9.84 20.04 -0.49
C LEU A 109 -9.44 21.05 -1.59
N THR A 110 -8.84 22.19 -1.24
CA THR A 110 -8.52 23.28 -2.18
C THR A 110 -7.16 23.18 -2.87
N GLY A 111 -6.42 22.07 -2.71
CA GLY A 111 -5.12 21.88 -3.39
C GLY A 111 -4.05 22.91 -3.01
N THR A 112 -4.25 23.66 -1.92
CA THR A 112 -3.31 24.66 -1.43
C THR A 112 -2.13 23.95 -0.79
N ALA A 113 -0.95 24.18 -1.38
CA ALA A 113 0.38 23.71 -1.00
C ALA A 113 0.48 23.17 0.43
N PHE A 114 0.51 21.85 0.59
CA PHE A 114 1.11 21.25 1.77
C PHE A 114 2.52 21.83 1.89
N ASP A 115 2.86 22.38 3.06
CA ASP A 115 4.26 22.68 3.32
C ASP A 115 5.09 21.39 3.19
N ALA A 116 6.38 21.53 2.92
CA ALA A 116 7.26 20.38 2.75
C ALA A 116 7.19 19.40 3.95
N GLY A 117 6.94 19.92 5.15
CA GLY A 117 6.78 19.12 6.36
C GLY A 117 5.51 18.30 6.38
N ALA A 118 4.38 18.82 5.89
CA ALA A 118 3.12 18.10 5.81
C ALA A 118 3.23 16.96 4.79
N LYS A 119 3.88 17.19 3.65
CA LYS A 119 4.19 16.13 2.68
C LYS A 119 5.03 15.02 3.32
N THR A 120 6.09 15.37 4.06
CA THR A 120 6.91 14.39 4.79
C THR A 120 6.09 13.61 5.82
N ARG A 121 5.25 14.29 6.61
CA ARG A 121 4.39 13.63 7.61
C ARG A 121 3.40 12.68 6.96
N MET A 122 2.79 13.05 5.83
CA MET A 122 1.91 12.14 5.08
C MET A 122 2.67 10.94 4.51
N GLN A 123 3.89 11.17 3.98
CA GLN A 123 4.75 10.09 3.52
C GLN A 123 5.03 9.09 4.64
N GLU A 124 5.41 9.56 5.82
CA GLU A 124 5.81 8.72 6.95
C GLU A 124 4.63 8.04 7.65
N THR A 125 3.49 8.74 7.78
CA THR A 125 2.36 8.27 8.61
C THR A 125 1.24 7.59 7.83
N ILE A 126 1.17 7.78 6.51
CA ILE A 126 0.09 7.27 5.65
C ILE A 126 0.65 6.38 4.54
N LEU A 127 1.59 6.88 3.73
CA LEU A 127 2.09 6.14 2.56
C LEU A 127 3.03 5.00 2.96
N ALA A 128 4.05 5.28 3.77
CA ALA A 128 5.09 4.31 4.12
C ALA A 128 4.57 3.06 4.87
N PRO A 129 3.56 3.15 5.75
CA PRO A 129 2.96 1.96 6.39
C PRO A 129 2.04 1.16 5.47
N THR A 130 1.71 1.69 4.28
CA THR A 130 0.78 1.03 3.36
C THR A 130 1.50 -0.05 2.56
N VAL A 131 0.94 -1.25 2.58
CA VAL A 131 1.51 -2.41 1.92
C VAL A 131 0.51 -3.00 0.93
N ARG A 132 1.02 -3.67 -0.09
CA ARG A 132 0.23 -4.40 -1.06
C ARG A 132 0.08 -5.86 -0.63
N ILE A 133 -1.12 -6.41 -0.78
CA ILE A 133 -1.46 -7.81 -0.49
C ILE A 133 -1.83 -8.50 -1.80
N PHE A 134 -1.29 -9.68 -2.04
CA PHE A 134 -1.53 -10.47 -3.26
C PHE A 134 -1.40 -11.97 -3.00
N SER A 135 -1.79 -12.79 -3.98
CA SER A 135 -1.71 -14.26 -3.93
C SER A 135 -0.47 -14.78 -4.68
N ASP A 136 0.02 -16.00 -4.40
CA ASP A 136 1.07 -16.64 -5.22
C ASP A 136 0.61 -16.93 -6.66
N SER A 137 -0.69 -17.19 -6.85
CA SER A 137 -1.27 -17.36 -8.17
C SER A 137 -1.28 -16.08 -9.02
N ASP A 138 -1.22 -14.91 -8.38
CA ASP A 138 -1.16 -13.59 -9.04
C ASP A 138 0.29 -13.16 -9.32
N ALA A 139 1.08 -14.03 -9.95
CA ALA A 139 2.43 -13.70 -10.41
C ALA A 139 2.45 -12.46 -11.33
N ASP A 140 1.33 -12.21 -12.02
CA ASP A 140 1.05 -10.95 -12.69
C ASP A 140 0.46 -9.96 -11.68
N LEU A 141 1.35 -9.15 -11.11
CA LEU A 141 1.15 -8.06 -10.13
C LEU A 141 -0.05 -7.11 -10.38
N ALA A 142 -0.71 -7.21 -11.53
CA ALA A 142 -1.75 -6.33 -12.03
C ALA A 142 -3.20 -6.75 -11.68
N ASN A 143 -3.48 -8.05 -11.43
CA ASN A 143 -4.86 -8.54 -11.51
C ASN A 143 -5.60 -8.68 -10.16
N THR A 144 -4.91 -8.92 -9.05
CA THR A 144 -5.59 -9.05 -7.73
C THR A 144 -4.73 -8.44 -6.62
N SER A 145 -4.51 -7.13 -6.71
CA SER A 145 -3.90 -6.38 -5.62
C SER A 145 -4.96 -5.90 -4.65
N ALA A 146 -4.73 -6.13 -3.37
CA ALA A 146 -5.40 -5.45 -2.30
C ALA A 146 -4.38 -4.71 -1.45
N THR A 147 -4.84 -4.05 -0.41
CA THR A 147 -4.00 -3.22 0.44
C THR A 147 -4.06 -3.70 1.88
N GLY A 148 -2.98 -3.49 2.62
CA GLY A 148 -2.96 -3.52 4.07
C GLY A 148 -2.25 -2.30 4.65
N THR A 149 -2.33 -2.14 5.97
CA THR A 149 -1.60 -1.12 6.72
C THR A 149 -0.82 -1.76 7.85
N VAL A 150 0.50 -1.58 7.87
CA VAL A 150 1.38 -1.99 8.96
C VAL A 150 1.08 -1.15 10.19
N ILE A 151 0.74 -1.79 11.30
CA ILE A 151 0.38 -1.13 12.56
C ILE A 151 1.37 -1.37 13.71
N GLY A 152 2.32 -2.29 13.51
CA GLY A 152 3.34 -2.59 14.50
C GLY A 152 4.34 -3.61 14.00
N CYS A 153 5.53 -3.61 14.60
CA CYS A 153 6.58 -4.57 14.34
C CYS A 153 7.20 -4.98 15.67
N PHE A 154 7.16 -6.28 15.98
CA PHE A 154 7.53 -6.81 17.28
C PHE A 154 8.72 -7.76 17.15
N PRO A 155 9.61 -7.81 18.15
CA PRO A 155 10.69 -8.78 18.15
C PRO A 155 10.13 -10.21 18.17
N ALA A 156 10.84 -11.12 17.51
CA ALA A 156 10.55 -12.54 17.59
C ALA A 156 10.55 -13.00 19.05
N PRO A 157 9.75 -14.00 19.42
CA PRO A 157 9.88 -14.63 20.73
C PRO A 157 11.33 -15.13 20.89
N ALA A 158 11.91 -14.96 22.09
CA ALA A 158 13.33 -15.16 22.40
C ALA A 158 13.92 -16.59 22.13
N ARG A 159 13.18 -17.47 21.46
CA ARG A 159 13.56 -18.85 21.13
C ARG A 159 13.52 -19.07 19.61
N GLY A 160 14.55 -18.61 18.89
CA GLY A 160 14.75 -18.96 17.48
C GLY A 160 15.61 -17.97 16.70
N ASN A 161 16.06 -18.38 15.51
CA ASN A 161 16.64 -17.49 14.49
C ASN A 161 15.56 -16.74 13.69
N GLU A 162 14.37 -16.56 14.28
CA GLU A 162 13.25 -15.90 13.63
C GLU A 162 13.46 -14.39 13.65
N GLY A 163 13.22 -13.72 12.52
CA GLY A 163 13.22 -12.26 12.47
C GLY A 163 11.94 -11.68 13.06
N PRO A 164 11.84 -10.34 13.15
CA PRO A 164 10.69 -9.70 13.78
C PRO A 164 9.38 -9.97 13.05
N THR A 165 8.26 -9.83 13.75
CA THR A 165 6.91 -10.02 13.20
C THR A 165 6.24 -8.67 12.99
N ALA A 166 5.88 -8.36 11.74
CA ALA A 166 5.04 -7.22 11.40
C ALA A 166 3.56 -7.59 11.50
N LEU A 167 2.75 -6.66 11.99
CA LEU A 167 1.29 -6.78 12.07
C LEU A 167 0.62 -5.84 11.09
N ILE A 168 -0.36 -6.36 10.35
CA ILE A 168 -1.01 -5.65 9.25
C ILE A 168 -2.52 -5.76 9.39
N LEU A 169 -3.21 -4.62 9.36
CA LEU A 169 -4.66 -4.57 9.22
C LEU A 169 -5.04 -4.54 7.75
N THR A 170 -6.12 -5.25 7.41
CA THR A 170 -6.69 -5.28 6.06
C THR A 170 -8.16 -5.68 6.10
N ALA A 171 -8.83 -5.59 4.95
CA ALA A 171 -10.22 -5.97 4.81
C ALA A 171 -10.35 -7.49 4.69
N ARG A 172 -11.30 -8.08 5.40
CA ARG A 172 -11.43 -9.53 5.47
C ARG A 172 -11.81 -10.17 4.14
N HIS A 173 -12.74 -9.56 3.39
CA HIS A 173 -13.20 -10.12 2.13
C HIS A 173 -12.06 -10.33 1.12
N VAL A 174 -11.03 -9.47 1.14
CA VAL A 174 -9.79 -9.63 0.36
C VAL A 174 -9.13 -10.95 0.70
N ILE A 175 -8.86 -11.17 1.98
CA ILE A 175 -8.15 -12.36 2.48
C ILE A 175 -8.94 -13.62 2.19
N ARG A 176 -10.26 -13.57 2.35
CA ARG A 176 -11.14 -14.67 1.99
C ARG A 176 -11.04 -15.04 0.51
N THR A 177 -10.97 -14.05 -0.39
CA THR A 177 -10.83 -14.29 -1.84
C THR A 177 -9.50 -14.97 -2.15
N ILE A 178 -8.39 -14.48 -1.58
CA ILE A 178 -7.07 -15.11 -1.78
C ILE A 178 -7.06 -16.55 -1.26
N GLN A 179 -7.61 -16.76 -0.06
CA GLN A 179 -7.65 -18.09 0.56
C GLN A 179 -8.60 -19.07 -0.14
N SER A 180 -9.68 -18.60 -0.80
CA SER A 180 -10.59 -19.50 -1.52
C SER A 180 -9.92 -20.17 -2.71
N ASP A 181 -8.88 -19.54 -3.26
CA ASP A 181 -8.09 -20.09 -4.36
C ASP A 181 -6.97 -21.04 -3.86
N LYS A 182 -6.94 -21.31 -2.54
CA LYS A 182 -5.88 -22.06 -1.84
C LYS A 182 -4.49 -21.43 -1.96
N SER A 183 -4.47 -20.16 -2.29
CA SER A 183 -3.26 -19.38 -2.49
C SER A 183 -2.71 -18.86 -1.16
N LYS A 184 -1.39 -18.69 -1.11
CA LYS A 184 -0.72 -18.06 0.02
C LYS A 184 -0.87 -16.54 -0.05
N ILE A 185 -0.89 -15.88 1.10
CA ILE A 185 -0.98 -14.43 1.20
C ILE A 185 0.43 -13.86 1.19
N TYR A 186 0.71 -12.93 0.30
CA TYR A 186 1.98 -12.24 0.22
C TYR A 186 1.84 -10.75 0.37
N ILE A 187 2.89 -10.14 0.93
CA ILE A 187 2.92 -8.70 1.22
C ILE A 187 4.18 -8.07 0.64
N SER A 188 4.02 -6.87 0.04
CA SER A 188 5.13 -6.03 -0.41
C SER A 188 4.90 -4.56 -0.01
N ALA A 189 5.94 -3.92 0.52
CA ALA A 189 5.92 -2.50 0.92
C ALA A 189 6.15 -1.54 -0.25
N ASN A 190 6.72 -2.01 -1.35
CA ASN A 190 7.07 -1.18 -2.50
C ASN A 190 6.62 -1.85 -3.80
N ALA A 191 5.98 -1.10 -4.69
CA ALA A 191 5.54 -1.61 -5.99
C ALA A 191 6.68 -2.21 -6.85
N HIS A 192 7.92 -1.84 -6.55
CA HIS A 192 9.12 -2.25 -7.28
C HIS A 192 10.00 -3.27 -6.53
N GLU A 193 9.74 -3.55 -5.25
CA GLU A 193 10.55 -4.51 -4.50
C GLU A 193 9.94 -5.91 -4.51
N ARG A 194 10.82 -6.89 -4.73
CA ARG A 194 10.53 -8.33 -4.81
C ARG A 194 10.45 -9.02 -3.45
N LEU A 195 10.53 -8.30 -2.34
CA LEU A 195 10.43 -8.92 -1.02
C LEU A 195 8.96 -9.31 -0.77
N SER A 196 8.62 -10.50 -1.25
CA SER A 196 7.32 -11.14 -1.09
C SER A 196 7.38 -12.02 0.15
N LEU A 197 6.72 -11.60 1.22
CA LEU A 197 6.71 -12.34 2.48
C LEU A 197 5.36 -12.98 2.71
N GLU A 198 5.37 -14.26 3.11
CA GLU A 198 4.16 -15.00 3.45
C GLU A 198 3.52 -14.42 4.72
N ALA A 199 2.21 -14.18 4.67
CA ALA A 199 1.40 -13.64 5.75
C ALA A 199 0.35 -14.66 6.20
N TYR A 200 -0.01 -14.61 7.47
CA TYR A 200 -1.03 -15.47 8.06
C TYR A 200 -2.05 -14.66 8.87
N GLU A 201 -3.32 -15.04 8.79
CA GLU A 201 -4.43 -14.38 9.49
C GLU A 201 -4.48 -14.84 10.96
N ILE A 202 -4.18 -13.95 11.90
CA ILE A 202 -4.14 -14.28 13.34
C ILE A 202 -5.45 -13.95 14.07
N ARG A 203 -6.16 -12.92 13.59
CA ARG A 203 -7.46 -12.47 14.11
C ARG A 203 -8.32 -11.84 13.03
N ARG A 204 -9.63 -11.79 13.28
CA ARG A 204 -10.60 -11.21 12.35
C ARG A 204 -11.93 -10.87 13.01
N ASP A 205 -12.59 -9.85 12.49
CA ASP A 205 -14.00 -9.56 12.75
C ASP A 205 -14.78 -9.63 11.44
N VAL A 206 -15.64 -10.65 11.31
CA VAL A 206 -16.44 -10.89 10.10
C VAL A 206 -17.50 -9.81 9.90
N ARG A 207 -18.04 -9.23 10.98
CA ARG A 207 -19.07 -8.20 10.89
C ARG A 207 -18.48 -6.88 10.42
N ALA A 208 -17.30 -6.54 10.94
CA ALA A 208 -16.60 -5.32 10.54
C ALA A 208 -15.79 -5.46 9.24
N ASP A 209 -15.77 -6.65 8.64
CA ASP A 209 -14.94 -6.96 7.46
C ASP A 209 -13.46 -6.64 7.68
N LEU A 210 -12.93 -7.03 8.84
CA LEU A 210 -11.59 -6.70 9.28
C LEU A 210 -10.77 -7.97 9.53
N SER A 211 -9.51 -7.97 9.12
CA SER A 211 -8.54 -9.03 9.37
C SER A 211 -7.22 -8.43 9.88
N LEU A 212 -6.62 -9.12 10.84
CA LEU A 212 -5.27 -8.85 11.34
C LEU A 212 -4.36 -9.97 10.87
N LEU A 213 -3.35 -9.58 10.10
CA LEU A 213 -2.33 -10.47 9.58
C LEU A 213 -1.03 -10.31 10.35
N ALA A 214 -0.24 -11.37 10.39
CA ALA A 214 1.14 -11.36 10.83
C ALA A 214 2.06 -11.81 9.70
N VAL A 215 3.24 -11.19 9.64
CA VAL A 215 4.30 -11.49 8.67
C VAL A 215 5.62 -11.63 9.41
N ASN A 216 6.30 -12.75 9.22
CA ASN A 216 7.65 -12.93 9.75
C ASN A 216 8.65 -12.29 8.78
N LEU A 217 9.38 -11.30 9.28
CA LEU A 217 10.40 -10.59 8.53
C LEU A 217 11.73 -11.34 8.60
N PRO A 218 12.65 -11.12 7.64
CA PRO A 218 14.03 -11.59 7.76
C PRO A 218 14.70 -11.05 9.03
N SER A 219 15.57 -11.84 9.65
CA SER A 219 16.32 -11.44 10.87
C SER A 219 17.26 -10.24 10.66
N SER A 220 17.55 -9.88 9.41
CA SER A 220 18.30 -8.68 9.05
C SER A 220 17.47 -7.39 9.14
N VAL A 221 16.15 -7.49 9.19
CA VAL A 221 15.26 -6.31 9.31
C VAL A 221 15.15 -5.93 10.78
N SER A 222 15.40 -4.65 11.06
CA SER A 222 15.21 -4.09 12.39
C SER A 222 13.74 -3.74 12.62
N PRO A 223 13.14 -4.04 13.78
CA PRO A 223 11.77 -3.61 14.08
C PRO A 223 11.56 -2.11 13.89
N GLN A 224 12.58 -1.31 14.21
CA GLN A 224 12.52 0.15 14.11
C GLN A 224 12.66 0.68 12.67
N SER A 225 13.09 -0.15 11.72
CA SER A 225 13.23 0.29 10.32
C SER A 225 11.90 0.23 9.54
N LEU A 226 10.87 -0.44 10.08
CA LEU A 226 9.58 -0.55 9.41
C LEU A 226 8.66 0.61 9.80
N ALA A 227 8.19 1.36 8.81
CA ALA A 227 7.18 2.39 9.04
C ALA A 227 5.87 1.73 9.50
N CYS A 228 5.36 2.18 10.66
CA CYS A 228 4.10 1.71 11.24
C CYS A 228 3.14 2.88 11.36
N ALA A 229 1.88 2.66 10.99
CA ALA A 229 0.82 3.64 11.17
C ALA A 229 0.55 3.87 12.65
N SER A 230 0.33 5.12 13.03
CA SER A 230 -0.20 5.45 14.36
C SER A 230 -1.71 5.29 14.34
N ILE A 231 -2.25 4.42 15.17
CA ILE A 231 -3.70 4.25 15.36
C ILE A 231 -4.23 5.43 16.19
N ALA A 232 -5.41 5.94 15.87
CA ALA A 232 -6.05 6.96 16.70
C ALA A 232 -6.15 6.46 18.16
N PRO A 233 -5.58 7.17 19.15
CA PRO A 233 -5.79 6.80 20.54
C PRO A 233 -7.28 6.95 20.90
N PRO A 234 -7.81 6.22 21.90
CA PRO A 234 -9.24 6.26 22.24
C PRO A 234 -9.78 7.68 22.43
N SER A 235 -9.01 8.53 23.13
CA SER A 235 -9.35 9.93 23.38
C SER A 235 -9.47 10.81 22.12
N LEU A 236 -8.85 10.39 21.00
CA LEU A 236 -8.98 11.05 19.71
C LEU A 236 -10.11 10.43 18.89
N ALA A 237 -10.22 9.09 18.90
CA ALA A 237 -11.28 8.38 18.19
C ALA A 237 -12.69 8.82 18.65
N ASP A 238 -12.87 9.06 19.95
CA ASP A 238 -14.13 9.55 20.53
C ASP A 238 -14.52 10.98 20.09
N LYS A 239 -13.59 11.72 19.49
CA LYS A 239 -13.79 13.10 19.04
C LYS A 239 -14.00 13.24 17.54
N VAL A 240 -13.94 12.13 16.80
CA VAL A 240 -14.16 12.14 15.36
C VAL A 240 -15.63 12.40 15.09
N GLU A 241 -15.93 13.39 14.26
CA GLU A 241 -17.28 13.84 13.91
C GLU A 241 -17.61 13.60 12.43
N GLU A 242 -18.89 13.68 12.09
CA GLU A 242 -19.29 13.75 10.67
C GLU A 242 -18.77 15.05 10.07
N LEU A 243 -18.39 15.01 8.79
CA LEU A 243 -17.72 16.05 8.01
C LEU A 243 -16.25 16.33 8.37
N ASP A 244 -15.68 15.56 9.31
CA ASP A 244 -14.23 15.57 9.53
C ASP A 244 -13.48 15.09 8.28
N ALA A 245 -12.34 15.72 8.03
CA ALA A 245 -11.46 15.34 6.93
C ALA A 245 -10.85 13.95 7.15
N ILE A 246 -10.82 13.17 6.08
CA ILE A 246 -10.25 11.83 6.10
C ILE A 246 -9.41 11.58 4.84
N ALA A 247 -8.26 10.95 5.04
CA ALA A 247 -7.42 10.44 3.98
C ALA A 247 -7.53 8.92 3.92
N VAL A 248 -7.79 8.36 2.75
CA VAL A 248 -7.75 6.91 2.53
C VAL A 248 -6.53 6.60 1.71
N CYS A 249 -5.76 5.59 2.10
CA CYS A 249 -4.57 5.18 1.35
C CYS A 249 -4.65 3.71 0.98
N GLY A 250 -4.37 3.43 -0.30
CA GLY A 250 -4.15 2.08 -0.76
C GLY A 250 -3.34 1.99 -2.04
N ALA A 251 -3.13 0.77 -2.53
CA ALA A 251 -2.28 0.45 -3.66
C ALA A 251 -3.14 -0.06 -4.84
N PRO A 252 -3.89 0.83 -5.53
CA PRO A 252 -4.80 0.42 -6.58
C PRO A 252 -4.05 -0.22 -7.75
N GLY A 253 -4.62 -1.25 -8.36
CA GLY A 253 -4.13 -1.85 -9.61
C GLY A 253 -2.68 -2.34 -9.59
N GLY A 254 -2.13 -2.65 -8.42
CA GLY A 254 -0.77 -3.12 -8.29
C GLY A 254 0.28 -2.02 -8.13
N PHE A 255 -0.13 -0.76 -8.29
CA PHE A 255 0.75 0.41 -8.24
C PHE A 255 1.17 0.75 -6.80
N GLY A 256 2.03 1.76 -6.66
CA GLY A 256 2.44 2.25 -5.35
C GLY A 256 1.27 2.82 -4.53
N PRO A 257 1.45 3.02 -3.22
CA PRO A 257 0.44 3.64 -2.38
C PRO A 257 -0.01 5.01 -2.92
N LEU A 258 -1.31 5.22 -2.94
CA LEU A 258 -1.99 6.42 -3.39
C LEU A 258 -2.94 6.89 -2.28
N ILE A 259 -2.95 8.21 -2.03
CA ILE A 259 -3.86 8.83 -1.07
C ILE A 259 -5.02 9.47 -1.82
N THR A 260 -6.22 9.23 -1.36
CA THR A 260 -7.43 9.99 -1.71
C THR A 260 -7.95 10.70 -0.47
N PHE A 261 -8.63 11.82 -0.68
CA PHE A 261 -9.18 12.64 0.39
C PHE A 261 -10.68 12.74 0.26
N GLY A 262 -11.34 12.92 1.41
CA GLY A 262 -12.76 13.23 1.48
C GLY A 262 -13.15 13.58 2.91
N THR A 263 -14.41 13.37 3.23
CA THR A 263 -14.98 13.61 4.56
C THR A 263 -15.70 12.38 5.08
N ILE A 264 -15.88 12.30 6.39
CA ILE A 264 -16.74 11.31 7.03
C ILE A 264 -18.19 11.72 6.83
N GLU A 265 -18.94 11.03 5.97
CA GLU A 265 -20.33 11.36 5.68
C GLU A 265 -21.29 10.83 6.74
N ARG A 266 -20.92 9.72 7.39
CA ARG A 266 -21.71 9.11 8.45
C ARG A 266 -20.86 8.23 9.34
N LEU A 267 -20.96 8.39 10.66
CA LEU A 267 -20.23 7.56 11.62
C LEU A 267 -20.90 6.21 11.90
N ARG A 268 -22.23 6.15 11.78
CA ARG A 268 -23.02 4.93 11.99
C ARG A 268 -24.11 4.80 10.96
N ASP A 269 -24.03 3.79 10.10
CA ASP A 269 -25.15 3.44 9.25
C ASP A 269 -26.18 2.57 10.00
N THR A 270 -27.14 3.22 10.64
CA THR A 270 -28.23 2.54 11.38
C THR A 270 -29.20 1.78 10.47
N LYS A 271 -29.16 2.01 9.15
CA LYS A 271 -30.06 1.34 8.19
C LYS A 271 -29.51 0.01 7.71
N SER A 272 -28.19 -0.18 7.71
CA SER A 272 -27.60 -1.48 7.40
C SER A 272 -27.37 -2.29 8.67
N ARG A 273 -27.41 -3.61 8.55
CA ARG A 273 -27.04 -4.54 9.64
C ARG A 273 -25.53 -4.54 9.92
N ILE A 274 -24.77 -3.69 9.21
CA ILE A 274 -23.31 -3.70 9.23
C ILE A 274 -22.85 -2.32 9.69
N ASP A 275 -22.30 -2.28 10.90
CA ASP A 275 -21.86 -1.06 11.55
C ASP A 275 -20.60 -0.52 10.86
N ARG A 276 -20.79 0.41 9.92
CA ARG A 276 -19.75 0.96 9.03
C ARG A 276 -19.77 2.48 9.08
N VAL A 277 -18.57 3.05 8.87
CA VAL A 277 -18.41 4.47 8.59
C VAL A 277 -18.54 4.68 7.08
N ILE A 278 -19.24 5.73 6.67
CA ILE A 278 -19.36 6.13 5.26
C ILE A 278 -18.45 7.34 5.05
N THR A 279 -17.67 7.33 3.97
CA THR A 279 -16.82 8.45 3.57
C THR A 279 -16.99 8.78 2.10
N SER A 280 -16.80 10.06 1.77
CA SER A 280 -16.70 10.56 0.40
C SER A 280 -15.31 10.40 -0.21
N ALA A 281 -14.33 9.94 0.57
CA ALA A 281 -13.00 9.68 0.05
C ALA A 281 -13.04 8.63 -1.06
N ASP A 282 -12.45 9.00 -2.20
CA ASP A 282 -12.45 8.14 -3.37
C ASP A 282 -11.75 6.82 -3.12
N ALA A 283 -12.33 5.75 -3.60
CA ALA A 283 -11.70 4.46 -3.56
C ALA A 283 -11.78 3.78 -4.92
N ALA A 284 -10.63 3.34 -5.40
CA ALA A 284 -10.52 2.55 -6.61
C ALA A 284 -10.42 1.06 -6.26
N PHE A 285 -10.60 0.21 -7.26
CA PHE A 285 -10.28 -1.21 -7.14
C PHE A 285 -8.82 -1.39 -6.70
N GLY A 286 -8.63 -2.21 -5.68
CA GLY A 286 -7.33 -2.47 -5.04
C GLY A 286 -7.03 -1.61 -3.80
N ASN A 287 -7.83 -0.57 -3.52
CA ASN A 287 -7.69 0.18 -2.26
C ASN A 287 -8.21 -0.60 -1.05
N SER A 288 -9.12 -1.56 -1.25
CA SER A 288 -9.71 -2.36 -0.17
C SER A 288 -8.63 -2.97 0.73
N GLY A 289 -8.83 -2.79 2.04
CA GLY A 289 -7.90 -3.14 3.11
C GLY A 289 -6.89 -2.06 3.46
N GLY A 290 -6.86 -0.95 2.71
CA GLY A 290 -6.05 0.21 3.02
C GLY A 290 -6.51 0.98 4.25
N GLY A 291 -5.60 1.76 4.83
CA GLY A 291 -5.88 2.56 6.02
C GLY A 291 -6.68 3.82 5.70
N ALA A 292 -7.60 4.17 6.59
CA ALA A 292 -8.33 5.44 6.58
C ALA A 292 -7.94 6.27 7.80
N TYR A 293 -7.46 7.48 7.56
CA TYR A 293 -6.74 8.30 8.51
C TYR A 293 -7.45 9.63 8.75
N CYS A 294 -7.78 9.92 9.99
CA CYS A 294 -8.16 11.27 10.40
C CYS A 294 -6.91 12.14 10.41
N LEU A 295 -6.98 13.32 9.81
CA LEU A 295 -5.85 14.24 9.71
C LEU A 295 -5.91 15.27 10.84
N ASP A 296 -4.80 15.47 11.56
CA ASP A 296 -4.69 16.59 12.47
C ASP A 296 -4.37 17.90 11.70
N THR A 297 -4.36 19.03 12.41
CA THR A 297 -4.06 20.35 11.83
C THR A 297 -2.64 20.47 11.27
N ARG A 298 -1.75 19.52 11.56
CA ARG A 298 -0.38 19.45 11.03
C ARG A 298 -0.28 18.47 9.86
N GLY A 299 -1.37 17.81 9.45
CA GLY A 299 -1.37 16.79 8.41
C GLY A 299 -0.79 15.44 8.86
N LYS A 300 -0.71 15.18 10.18
CA LYS A 300 -0.40 13.84 10.70
C LYS A 300 -1.65 12.98 10.56
N GLY A 301 -1.49 11.80 9.95
CA GLY A 301 -2.55 10.81 9.85
C GLY A 301 -2.65 9.94 11.11
N TRP A 302 -3.86 9.79 11.63
CA TRP A 302 -4.21 8.84 12.68
C TRP A 302 -5.14 7.78 12.11
N LEU A 303 -4.69 6.53 12.04
CA LEU A 303 -5.48 5.43 11.50
C LEU A 303 -6.74 5.25 12.34
N TYR A 304 -7.89 5.49 11.72
CA TYR A 304 -9.21 5.46 12.34
C TYR A 304 -10.04 4.26 11.89
N GLY A 305 -9.84 3.82 10.64
CA GLY A 305 -10.57 2.71 10.04
C GLY A 305 -9.77 1.99 8.97
N VAL A 306 -10.30 0.88 8.49
CA VAL A 306 -9.78 0.15 7.33
C VAL A 306 -10.83 0.21 6.22
N LEU A 307 -10.44 0.57 5.02
CA LEU A 307 -11.31 0.61 3.87
C LEU A 307 -11.82 -0.81 3.56
N SER A 308 -13.13 -1.04 3.71
CA SER A 308 -13.76 -2.32 3.38
C SER A 308 -14.09 -2.36 1.90
N GLN A 309 -15.09 -1.60 1.45
CA GLN A 309 -15.64 -1.75 0.11
C GLN A 309 -16.02 -0.39 -0.49
N VAL A 310 -15.91 -0.31 -1.81
CA VAL A 310 -16.42 0.81 -2.62
C VAL A 310 -17.82 0.49 -3.11
N LEU A 311 -18.77 1.41 -2.94
CA LEU A 311 -20.10 1.25 -3.50
C LEU A 311 -20.09 1.62 -4.99
N THR A 312 -19.68 0.69 -5.85
CA THR A 312 -19.61 0.97 -7.30
C THR A 312 -20.95 0.84 -8.03
N GLN A 313 -21.94 0.14 -7.46
CA GLN A 313 -23.24 -0.09 -8.08
C GLN A 313 -24.36 -0.05 -7.02
N ALA A 314 -25.25 0.94 -7.13
CA ALA A 314 -26.54 0.92 -6.42
C ALA A 314 -27.62 0.36 -7.35
N ARG A 315 -28.49 -0.49 -6.82
CA ARG A 315 -29.71 -0.95 -7.50
C ARG A 315 -30.87 -0.11 -7.01
N TYR A 316 -31.50 0.62 -7.90
CA TYR A 316 -32.76 1.30 -7.63
C TYR A 316 -33.91 0.48 -8.21
N GLU A 317 -34.85 0.10 -7.35
CA GLU A 317 -36.16 -0.38 -7.79
C GLU A 317 -37.09 0.83 -7.83
N THR A 318 -37.65 1.15 -9.01
CA THR A 318 -38.68 2.17 -9.11
C THR A 318 -39.97 1.60 -8.51
N PRO A 319 -40.64 2.33 -7.59
CA PRO A 319 -41.81 1.80 -6.89
C PRO A 319 -42.98 1.43 -7.82
N ASP A 320 -43.23 2.18 -8.91
CA ASP A 320 -44.46 2.04 -9.70
C ASP A 320 -44.26 2.35 -11.19
N GLY A 321 -43.67 1.43 -11.96
CA GLY A 321 -43.58 1.54 -13.42
C GLY A 321 -43.84 0.21 -14.14
N PRO A 322 -44.47 0.22 -15.34
CA PRO A 322 -44.76 -1.01 -16.11
C PRO A 322 -43.50 -1.73 -16.61
N PHE A 323 -42.33 -1.13 -16.44
CA PHE A 323 -41.03 -1.73 -16.70
C PHE A 323 -40.25 -1.78 -15.39
N LYS A 324 -40.15 -2.96 -14.77
CA LYS A 324 -39.16 -3.23 -13.72
C LYS A 324 -37.76 -3.25 -14.32
N SER A 325 -37.23 -2.08 -14.66
CA SER A 325 -35.83 -1.94 -15.08
C SER A 325 -34.97 -1.75 -13.83
N GLN A 326 -34.06 -2.69 -13.58
CA GLN A 326 -32.99 -2.49 -12.60
C GLN A 326 -31.94 -1.56 -13.22
N TYR A 327 -31.94 -0.29 -12.83
CA TYR A 327 -30.85 0.61 -13.19
C TYR A 327 -29.68 0.35 -12.24
N LYS A 328 -28.53 0.00 -12.82
CA LYS A 328 -27.25 0.03 -12.10
C LYS A 328 -26.70 1.44 -12.22
N THR A 329 -26.79 2.21 -11.15
CA THR A 329 -26.18 3.55 -11.10
C THR A 329 -24.81 3.42 -10.45
N ILE A 330 -23.80 4.00 -11.08
CA ILE A 330 -22.48 4.19 -10.46
C ILE A 330 -22.66 5.27 -9.40
N VAL A 331 -22.36 4.95 -8.15
CA VAL A 331 -22.36 5.93 -7.06
C VAL A 331 -20.89 6.30 -6.82
N PRO A 332 -20.36 7.34 -7.47
CA PRO A 332 -19.01 7.78 -7.20
C PRO A 332 -18.92 8.32 -5.76
N HIS A 333 -17.71 8.30 -5.18
CA HIS A 333 -17.44 8.93 -3.89
C HIS A 333 -18.26 8.36 -2.71
N VAL A 334 -18.54 7.05 -2.67
CA VAL A 334 -19.11 6.40 -1.48
C VAL A 334 -18.33 5.16 -1.13
N SER A 335 -17.58 5.26 -0.04
CA SER A 335 -16.71 4.22 0.47
C SER A 335 -17.09 3.85 1.90
N PHE A 336 -16.90 2.58 2.25
CA PHE A 336 -17.19 2.07 3.59
C PHE A 336 -15.90 1.73 4.34
N LEU A 337 -15.82 2.15 5.59
CA LEU A 337 -14.71 1.84 6.48
C LEU A 337 -15.20 0.93 7.62
N SER A 338 -14.31 0.06 8.09
CA SER A 338 -14.44 -0.52 9.42
C SER A 338 -14.38 0.60 10.46
N ARG A 339 -15.06 0.39 11.58
CA ARG A 339 -15.05 1.32 12.70
C ARG A 339 -13.80 1.14 13.56
N TYR A 340 -13.40 2.22 14.22
CA TYR A 340 -12.33 2.22 15.22
C TYR A 340 -12.53 1.12 16.27
N GLU A 341 -13.75 0.95 16.78
CA GLU A 341 -14.03 -0.02 17.84
C GLU A 341 -13.79 -1.47 17.37
N ALA A 342 -13.98 -1.75 16.08
CA ALA A 342 -13.65 -3.05 15.52
C ALA A 342 -12.14 -3.30 15.47
N ILE A 343 -11.35 -2.25 15.19
CA ILE A 343 -9.88 -2.32 15.26
C ILE A 343 -9.45 -2.60 16.69
N ALA A 344 -9.91 -1.80 17.64
CA ALA A 344 -9.58 -1.95 19.06
C ALA A 344 -9.92 -3.36 19.58
N LYS A 345 -11.11 -3.86 19.26
CA LYS A 345 -11.54 -5.21 19.62
C LYS A 345 -10.65 -6.31 19.03
N VAL A 346 -10.32 -6.23 17.74
CA VAL A 346 -9.45 -7.23 17.08
C VAL A 346 -8.05 -7.26 17.70
N LEU A 347 -7.54 -6.10 18.12
CA LEU A 347 -6.26 -6.01 18.82
C LEU A 347 -6.34 -6.58 20.24
N GLU A 348 -7.37 -6.24 21.00
CA GLU A 348 -7.59 -6.77 22.34
C GLU A 348 -7.70 -8.31 22.34
N GLU A 349 -8.48 -8.87 21.40
CA GLU A 349 -8.60 -10.32 21.21
C GLU A 349 -7.27 -11.01 20.79
N ALA A 350 -6.30 -10.23 20.30
CA ALA A 350 -4.94 -10.67 19.99
C ALA A 350 -3.96 -10.49 21.16
N GLY A 351 -4.39 -9.94 22.30
CA GLY A 351 -3.52 -9.60 23.43
C GLY A 351 -2.73 -8.30 23.21
N LEU A 352 -3.26 -7.39 22.39
CA LEU A 352 -2.65 -6.12 22.02
C LEU A 352 -3.52 -4.94 22.49
N THR A 353 -2.89 -3.81 22.76
CA THR A 353 -3.57 -2.57 23.17
C THR A 353 -3.05 -1.36 22.39
N ILE A 354 -3.86 -0.30 22.32
CA ILE A 354 -3.50 0.97 21.68
C ILE A 354 -3.07 1.95 22.77
N THR A 355 -1.80 2.37 22.74
CA THR A 355 -1.26 3.36 23.69
C THR A 355 -1.81 4.76 23.44
N SER A 356 -1.61 5.68 24.40
CA SER A 356 -2.01 7.09 24.25
C SER A 356 -1.31 7.81 23.09
N SER A 357 -0.16 7.31 22.63
CA SER A 357 0.57 7.82 21.46
C SER A 357 0.12 7.18 20.15
N GLY A 358 -0.84 6.27 20.18
CA GLY A 358 -1.36 5.54 19.02
C GLY A 358 -0.51 4.36 18.56
N GLN A 359 0.50 3.98 19.34
CA GLN A 359 1.32 2.80 19.06
C GLN A 359 0.63 1.54 19.60
N VAL A 360 0.81 0.42 18.89
CA VAL A 360 0.33 -0.90 19.34
C VAL A 360 1.33 -1.50 20.31
N HIS A 361 0.84 -1.97 21.46
CA HIS A 361 1.65 -2.60 22.50
C HIS A 361 1.13 -4.00 22.81
N ILE A 362 2.03 -4.91 23.19
CA ILE A 362 1.66 -6.25 23.63
C ILE A 362 1.26 -6.18 25.10
N GLU A 363 -0.03 -6.36 25.39
CA GLU A 363 -0.55 -6.40 26.75
C GLU A 363 -0.48 -7.82 27.34
N ASN A 364 -0.67 -8.84 26.50
CA ASN A 364 -0.63 -10.23 26.89
C ASN A 364 0.29 -11.03 25.95
N GLU A 365 1.59 -11.09 26.30
CA GLU A 365 2.61 -11.80 25.52
C GLU A 365 2.26 -13.27 25.30
N ALA A 366 1.74 -13.95 26.32
CA ALA A 366 1.41 -15.38 26.23
C ALA A 366 0.32 -15.63 25.18
N LEU A 367 -0.73 -14.80 25.17
CA LEU A 367 -1.79 -14.88 24.16
C LEU A 367 -1.24 -14.52 22.77
N PHE A 368 -0.56 -13.39 22.65
CA PHE A 368 -0.04 -12.89 21.37
C PHE A 368 0.89 -13.92 20.70
N TYR A 369 1.90 -14.42 21.42
CA TYR A 369 2.83 -15.40 20.88
C TYR A 369 2.20 -16.79 20.68
N ALA A 370 1.13 -17.14 21.42
CA ALA A 370 0.38 -18.36 21.12
C ALA A 370 -0.38 -18.28 19.79
N LEU A 371 -0.75 -17.08 19.34
CA LEU A 371 -1.39 -16.86 18.04
C LEU A 371 -0.41 -16.90 16.88
N LEU A 372 0.83 -16.45 17.09
CA LEU A 372 1.87 -16.50 16.05
C LEU A 372 2.37 -17.93 15.75
N ARG A 373 2.10 -18.90 16.63
CA ARG A 373 2.54 -20.30 16.47
C ARG A 373 1.53 -21.21 15.75
N ARG A 374 0.35 -20.69 15.41
CA ARG A 374 -0.71 -21.42 14.72
C ARG A 374 -0.56 -21.25 13.22
#